data_AF-A0A7C2V6I8-F1
#
_entry.id   AF-A0A7C2V6I8-F1
#
_cell.length_a   1.000
_cell.length_b   1.000
_cell.length_c   1.000
_cell.angle_alpha   90.00
_cell.angle_beta   90.00
_cell.angle_gamma   90.00
#
_symmetry.space_group_name_H-M   'P 1'
#
loop_
_entity.id
_entity.type
_entity.pdbx_description
1 polymer ?
#
loop_
_entity_poly.entity_id
_entity_poly.type
_entity_poly.pdbx_seq_one_letter_code
_entity_poly.pdbx_strand_id
1 'polypeptide(L)'
;MSVWQSQQAVAALRPPPFPARLGDWVRVQIHDDDTADGEWFAQATYRSPDRQRFAKAFLHLPLSAVKRPKRLLNLWLGMGYEMVASRTVTVTVPTRSVPVQLVRFTRANEQVVVAVTYLHPERAATSPVSARLGRVLEQLRYGTPRPWVTVGIAATDEPSALALERTLVGEVEHWLQNAASQERRRH
;
A
#
# COMPACT_ATOMS: atom_id res chain seq x y z
N MET A 1 -27.20 10.14 -7.87
CA MET A 1 -27.21 9.52 -6.52
C MET A 1 -25.98 8.61 -6.24
N SER A 2 -24.87 8.64 -6.99
CA SER A 2 -23.90 7.51 -6.95
C SER A 2 -22.52 7.75 -6.31
N VAL A 3 -22.17 8.95 -5.83
CA VAL A 3 -20.85 9.18 -5.18
C VAL A 3 -20.93 8.99 -3.67
N TRP A 4 -21.99 9.51 -3.05
CA TRP A 4 -22.24 9.44 -1.61
C TRP A 4 -22.45 8.01 -1.09
N GLN A 5 -23.16 7.16 -1.84
CA GLN A 5 -23.40 5.75 -1.44
C GLN A 5 -22.11 4.90 -1.55
N SER A 6 -21.28 5.13 -2.57
CA SER A 6 -20.00 4.42 -2.71
C SER A 6 -18.97 4.83 -1.65
N GLN A 7 -19.01 6.07 -1.16
CA GLN A 7 -18.23 6.49 0.00
C GLN A 7 -18.67 5.76 1.28
N GLN A 8 -19.98 5.58 1.50
CA GLN A 8 -20.50 4.86 2.66
C GLN A 8 -20.17 3.35 2.65
N ALA A 9 -20.20 2.70 1.48
CA ALA A 9 -19.92 1.26 1.39
C ALA A 9 -18.47 0.91 1.74
N VAL A 10 -17.51 1.77 1.38
CA VAL A 10 -16.09 1.57 1.75
C VAL A 10 -15.76 2.16 3.13
N ALA A 11 -16.49 3.16 3.61
CA ALA A 11 -16.39 3.64 4.99
C ALA A 11 -16.74 2.58 6.04
N ALA A 12 -17.48 1.52 5.66
CA ALA A 12 -17.77 0.38 6.52
C ALA A 12 -16.61 -0.63 6.65
N LEU A 13 -15.58 -0.55 5.80
CA LEU A 13 -14.39 -1.41 5.87
C LEU A 13 -13.40 -0.82 6.88
N ARG A 14 -13.14 -1.56 7.96
CA ARG A 14 -12.06 -1.22 8.89
C ARG A 14 -10.71 -1.36 8.17
N PRO A 15 -9.86 -0.32 8.10
CA PRO A 15 -8.58 -0.38 7.42
C PRO A 15 -7.68 -1.52 7.93
N PRO A 16 -6.78 -2.07 7.10
CA PRO A 16 -5.85 -3.10 7.53
C PRO A 16 -4.89 -2.55 8.59
N PRO A 17 -4.70 -3.24 9.73
CA PRO A 17 -3.72 -2.81 10.72
C PRO A 17 -2.30 -3.09 10.21
N PHE A 18 -1.35 -2.25 10.61
CA PHE A 18 0.05 -2.64 10.48
C PHE A 18 0.36 -3.83 11.40
N PRO A 19 1.09 -4.85 10.93
CA PRO A 19 1.51 -5.94 11.80
C PRO A 19 2.56 -5.43 12.80
N ALA A 20 2.57 -6.00 14.01
CA ALA A 20 3.55 -5.63 15.04
C ALA A 20 5.00 -5.97 14.61
N ARG A 21 5.15 -6.93 13.70
CA ARG A 21 6.42 -7.35 13.12
C ARG A 21 6.32 -7.56 11.61
N LEU A 22 7.42 -7.32 10.91
CA LEU A 22 7.60 -7.72 9.51
C LEU A 22 8.84 -8.61 9.45
N GLY A 23 8.61 -9.93 9.50
CA GLY A 23 9.69 -10.88 9.81
C GLY A 23 10.27 -10.59 11.20
N ASP A 24 11.59 -10.41 11.27
CA ASP A 24 12.29 -10.09 12.52
C ASP A 24 12.28 -8.58 12.87
N TRP A 25 11.75 -7.73 11.98
CA TRP A 25 11.70 -6.29 12.21
C TRP A 25 10.53 -5.94 13.11
N VAL A 26 10.77 -5.05 14.08
CA VAL A 26 9.77 -4.69 15.11
C VAL A 26 9.23 -3.30 14.83
N ARG A 27 7.90 -3.15 14.83
CA ARG A 27 7.24 -1.84 14.72
C ARG A 27 7.56 -0.99 15.96
N VAL A 28 8.08 0.22 15.74
CA VAL A 28 8.43 1.17 16.81
C VAL A 28 7.56 2.42 16.80
N GLN A 29 6.91 2.74 15.69
CA GLN A 29 6.03 3.90 15.57
C GLN A 29 4.90 3.59 14.60
N ILE A 30 3.74 4.18 14.85
CA ILE A 30 2.59 4.19 13.94
C ILE A 30 2.01 5.61 13.91
N HIS A 31 1.59 6.02 12.74
CA HIS A 31 0.79 7.21 12.54
C HIS A 31 -0.35 6.83 11.59
N ASP A 32 -1.57 7.13 12.00
CA ASP A 32 -2.79 6.71 11.33
C ASP A 32 -3.66 7.94 11.17
N ASP A 33 -3.95 8.34 9.93
CA ASP A 33 -4.83 9.47 9.66
C ASP A 33 -6.29 9.03 9.89
N ASP A 34 -7.09 9.90 10.51
CA ASP A 34 -8.52 9.67 10.66
C ASP A 34 -9.19 9.52 9.28
N THR A 35 -10.10 8.55 9.16
CA THR A 35 -10.82 8.20 7.91
C THR A 35 -11.84 9.25 7.45
N ALA A 36 -11.84 10.44 8.06
CA ALA A 36 -12.93 11.42 8.01
C ALA A 36 -13.24 11.98 6.61
N ASP A 37 -12.27 12.01 5.70
CA ASP A 37 -12.40 12.64 4.38
C ASP A 37 -12.55 11.67 3.21
N GLY A 38 -12.83 10.39 3.49
CA GLY A 38 -12.86 9.39 2.43
C GLY A 38 -11.51 9.32 1.71
N GLU A 39 -10.43 9.35 2.48
CA GLU A 39 -9.06 8.91 2.18
C GLU A 39 -8.52 8.32 3.47
N TRP A 40 -7.79 7.20 3.40
CA TRP A 40 -7.10 6.65 4.55
C TRP A 40 -5.64 6.43 4.21
N PHE A 41 -4.77 7.02 5.01
CA PHE A 41 -3.33 6.90 4.91
C PHE A 41 -2.79 6.57 6.30
N ALA A 42 -1.98 5.52 6.37
CA ALA A 42 -1.29 5.17 7.59
C ALA A 42 0.16 4.86 7.25
N GLN A 43 1.04 5.15 8.21
CA GLN A 43 2.45 4.84 8.13
C GLN A 43 2.95 4.21 9.43
N ALA A 44 3.95 3.36 9.29
CA ALA A 44 4.61 2.73 10.44
C ALA A 44 6.13 2.71 10.23
N THR A 45 6.87 2.87 11.32
CA THR A 45 8.33 2.71 11.32
C THR A 45 8.67 1.38 11.96
N TYR A 46 9.51 0.61 11.29
CA TYR A 46 10.06 -0.65 11.75
C TYR A 46 11.56 -0.52 12.01
N ARG A 47 12.04 -1.14 13.08
CA ARG A 47 13.46 -1.21 13.41
C ARG A 47 13.98 -2.62 13.18
N SER A 48 15.17 -2.72 12.60
CA SER A 48 15.86 -3.98 12.33
C SER A 48 16.23 -4.73 13.62
N PRO A 49 16.50 -6.05 13.54
CA PRO A 49 16.89 -6.86 14.69
C PRO A 49 18.17 -6.37 15.37
N ASP A 50 19.15 -5.94 14.56
CA ASP A 50 20.43 -5.35 15.00
C ASP A 50 20.29 -3.93 15.58
N ARG A 51 19.08 -3.34 15.50
CA ARG A 51 18.74 -1.97 15.91
C ARG A 51 19.47 -0.84 15.17
N GLN A 52 20.19 -1.15 14.09
CA GLN A 52 20.99 -0.18 13.33
C GLN A 52 20.22 0.45 12.16
N ARG A 53 19.14 -0.19 11.69
CA ARG A 53 18.41 0.22 10.49
C ARG A 53 16.94 0.46 10.77
N PHE A 54 16.36 1.34 9.96
CA PHE A 54 14.94 1.64 9.96
C PHE A 54 14.34 1.42 8.58
N ALA A 55 13.10 0.96 8.58
CA ALA A 55 12.26 0.87 7.40
C ALA A 55 10.95 1.59 7.70
N LYS A 56 10.42 2.31 6.71
CA LYS A 56 9.10 2.94 6.80
C LYS A 56 8.14 2.14 5.93
N ALA A 57 6.99 1.82 6.48
CA ALA A 57 5.87 1.24 5.75
C ALA A 57 4.78 2.28 5.58
N PHE A 58 4.05 2.22 4.48
CA PHE A 58 2.79 2.94 4.32
C PHE A 58 1.71 2.04 3.73
N LEU A 59 0.49 2.33 4.13
CA LEU A 59 -0.72 1.77 3.58
C LEU A 59 -1.62 2.93 3.18
N HIS A 60 -2.18 2.86 1.99
CA HIS A 60 -3.08 3.90 1.50
C HIS A 60 -4.26 3.28 0.79
N LEU A 61 -5.45 3.62 1.27
CA LEU A 61 -6.72 3.35 0.61
C LEU A 61 -7.13 4.66 -0.08
N PRO A 62 -6.91 4.81 -1.41
CA PRO A 62 -7.42 5.94 -2.18
C PRO A 62 -8.94 5.85 -2.23
N LEU A 63 -9.63 6.29 -1.19
CA LEU A 63 -11.09 6.32 -1.13
C LEU A 63 -11.66 7.44 -2.04
N SER A 64 -10.85 8.46 -2.37
CA SER A 64 -11.12 9.53 -3.34
C SER A 64 -10.23 9.44 -4.61
N ALA A 65 -10.68 10.04 -5.71
CA ALA A 65 -9.98 10.09 -6.99
C ALA A 65 -9.00 11.28 -7.14
N VAL A 66 -8.80 12.09 -6.09
CA VAL A 66 -8.25 13.45 -6.21
C VAL A 66 -6.72 13.51 -6.09
N LYS A 67 -6.08 12.71 -5.23
CA LYS A 67 -4.63 12.80 -5.02
C LYS A 67 -3.83 12.02 -6.06
N ARG A 68 -2.78 12.66 -6.60
CA ARG A 68 -1.82 12.06 -7.53
C ARG A 68 -0.80 11.21 -6.76
N PRO A 69 -0.66 9.90 -7.03
CA PRO A 69 0.17 8.98 -6.25
C PRO A 69 1.67 9.29 -6.21
N LYS A 70 2.24 9.86 -7.29
CA LYS A 70 3.64 10.35 -7.26
C LYS A 70 3.83 11.48 -6.24
N ARG A 71 2.82 12.33 -6.07
CA ARG A 71 2.80 13.38 -5.05
C ARG A 71 2.73 12.76 -3.66
N LEU A 72 2.00 11.65 -3.49
CA LEU A 72 1.87 10.93 -2.23
C LEU A 72 3.19 10.28 -1.80
N LEU A 73 3.92 9.63 -2.72
CA LEU A 73 5.26 9.10 -2.43
C LEU A 73 6.27 10.19 -2.06
N ASN A 74 6.27 11.32 -2.79
CA ASN A 74 7.13 12.45 -2.44
C ASN A 74 6.73 13.13 -1.12
N LEU A 75 5.44 13.20 -0.81
CA LEU A 75 4.96 13.70 0.48
C LEU A 75 5.37 12.76 1.63
N TRP A 76 5.35 11.45 1.38
CA TRP A 76 5.68 10.43 2.37
C TRP A 76 7.18 10.33 2.66
N LEU A 77 8.04 10.33 1.63
CA LEU A 77 9.50 10.35 1.82
C LEU A 77 10.00 11.71 2.33
N GLY A 78 9.26 12.77 2.04
CA GLY A 78 9.65 14.15 2.28
C GLY A 78 10.22 14.83 1.03
N MET A 79 10.38 16.15 1.11
CA MET A 79 10.89 16.93 -0.02
C MET A 79 12.39 16.67 -0.28
N GLY A 80 12.78 16.77 -1.55
CA GLY A 80 14.19 16.72 -1.99
C GLY A 80 14.69 15.35 -2.47
N TYR A 81 13.85 14.32 -2.48
CA TYR A 81 14.20 13.03 -3.09
C TYR A 81 14.01 13.05 -4.60
N GLU A 82 15.05 12.62 -5.31
CA GLU A 82 15.03 12.44 -6.77
C GLU A 82 14.99 10.96 -7.12
N MET A 83 14.17 10.60 -8.10
CA MET A 83 14.09 9.24 -8.60
C MET A 83 15.25 8.97 -9.55
N VAL A 84 16.10 8.00 -9.22
CA VAL A 84 17.29 7.65 -10.01
C VAL A 84 17.04 6.45 -10.91
N ALA A 85 16.34 5.43 -10.41
CA ALA A 85 16.06 4.23 -11.16
C ALA A 85 14.74 3.61 -10.73
N SER A 86 14.12 2.84 -11.62
CA SER A 86 12.98 2.02 -11.27
C SER A 86 12.98 0.70 -12.03
N ARG A 87 12.52 -0.38 -11.39
CA ARG A 87 12.33 -1.68 -12.02
C ARG A 87 11.16 -2.41 -11.39
N THR A 88 10.57 -3.33 -12.12
CA THR A 88 9.53 -4.23 -11.58
C THR A 88 10.17 -5.56 -11.18
N VAL A 89 9.82 -6.04 -9.98
CA VAL A 89 10.22 -7.35 -9.46
C VAL A 89 8.95 -8.08 -9.01
N THR A 90 8.87 -9.37 -9.28
CA THR A 90 7.75 -10.19 -8.83
C THR A 90 8.07 -10.80 -7.47
N VAL A 91 7.19 -10.61 -6.48
CA VAL A 91 7.27 -11.28 -5.17
C VAL A 91 6.19 -12.35 -5.07
N THR A 92 6.52 -13.50 -4.51
CA THR A 92 5.55 -14.58 -4.27
C THR A 92 5.02 -14.47 -2.86
N VAL A 93 3.72 -14.21 -2.74
CA VAL A 93 2.97 -14.28 -1.49
C VAL A 93 2.11 -15.56 -1.49
N PRO A 94 1.54 -15.98 -0.34
CA PRO A 94 0.92 -17.30 -0.23
C PRO A 94 -0.15 -17.61 -1.28
N THR A 95 -0.87 -16.60 -1.78
CA THR A 95 -2.01 -16.85 -2.69
C THR A 95 -1.71 -16.59 -4.16
N ARG A 96 -0.65 -15.84 -4.48
CA ARG A 96 -0.26 -15.51 -5.87
C ARG A 96 1.10 -14.84 -5.97
N SER A 97 1.55 -14.65 -7.20
CA SER A 97 2.65 -13.75 -7.53
C SER A 97 2.14 -12.31 -7.69
N VAL A 98 2.81 -11.37 -7.03
CA VAL A 98 2.48 -9.94 -7.02
C VAL A 98 3.63 -9.15 -7.64
N PRO A 99 3.37 -8.29 -8.64
CA PRO A 99 4.39 -7.41 -9.18
C PRO A 99 4.59 -6.21 -8.24
N VAL A 100 5.84 -5.92 -7.91
CA VAL A 100 6.28 -4.82 -7.04
C VAL A 100 7.16 -3.89 -7.84
N GLN A 101 6.86 -2.60 -7.80
CA GLN A 101 7.74 -1.59 -8.35
C GLN A 101 8.82 -1.25 -7.31
N LEU A 102 10.07 -1.49 -7.65
CA LEU A 102 11.21 -0.95 -6.93
C LEU A 102 11.59 0.39 -7.54
N VAL A 103 11.69 1.41 -6.69
CA VAL A 103 12.09 2.76 -7.08
C VAL A 103 13.22 3.18 -6.16
N ARG A 104 14.36 3.54 -6.76
CA ARG A 104 15.51 4.08 -6.04
C ARG A 104 15.42 5.59 -6.03
N PHE A 105 15.48 6.15 -4.84
CA PHE A 105 15.51 7.58 -4.60
C PHE A 105 16.82 7.99 -3.94
N THR A 106 17.26 9.21 -4.24
CA THR A 106 18.44 9.81 -3.62
C THR A 106 18.15 11.22 -3.15
N ARG A 107 18.72 11.59 -2.00
CA ARG A 107 18.72 12.96 -1.49
C ARG A 107 20.08 13.27 -0.88
N ALA A 108 20.86 14.15 -1.49
CA ALA A 108 22.25 14.38 -1.11
C ALA A 108 23.03 13.05 -0.99
N ASN A 109 23.48 12.67 0.21
CA ASN A 109 24.22 11.42 0.46
C ASN A 109 23.32 10.26 0.94
N GLU A 110 22.01 10.46 0.99
CA GLU A 110 21.04 9.47 1.44
C GLU A 110 20.47 8.71 0.24
N GLN A 111 20.46 7.37 0.31
CA GLN A 111 19.79 6.51 -0.66
C GLN A 111 18.66 5.75 0.01
N VAL A 112 17.50 5.73 -0.65
CA VAL A 112 16.32 5.01 -0.20
C VAL A 112 15.77 4.19 -1.35
N VAL A 113 15.45 2.93 -1.07
CA VAL A 113 14.73 2.04 -1.98
C VAL A 113 13.30 1.95 -1.49
N VAL A 114 12.37 2.28 -2.38
CA VAL A 114 10.94 2.07 -2.16
C VAL A 114 10.46 0.88 -2.97
N ALA A 115 9.92 -0.12 -2.30
CA ALA A 115 9.09 -1.16 -2.87
C ALA A 115 7.63 -0.74 -2.75
N VAL A 116 6.87 -0.78 -3.84
CA VAL A 116 5.46 -0.37 -3.84
C VAL A 116 4.63 -1.21 -4.81
N THR A 117 3.41 -1.56 -4.39
CA THR A 117 2.42 -2.22 -5.22
C THR A 117 1.00 -1.75 -4.90
N TYR A 118 0.06 -2.07 -5.78
CA TYR A 118 -1.35 -1.76 -5.65
C TYR A 118 -2.14 -3.07 -5.65
N LEU A 119 -2.75 -3.39 -4.51
CA LEU A 119 -3.43 -4.66 -4.28
C LEU A 119 -4.95 -4.52 -4.41
N HIS A 120 -5.54 -5.48 -5.09
CA HIS A 120 -6.96 -5.76 -5.17
C HIS A 120 -7.19 -7.24 -4.78
N PRO A 121 -8.36 -7.65 -4.24
CA PRO A 121 -8.59 -9.04 -3.85
C PRO A 121 -8.27 -10.07 -4.94
N GLU A 122 -8.47 -9.71 -6.21
CA GLU A 122 -8.32 -10.64 -7.34
C GLU A 122 -7.12 -10.32 -8.24
N ARG A 123 -6.52 -9.13 -8.14
CA ARG A 123 -5.36 -8.74 -8.96
C ARG A 123 -4.41 -7.79 -8.23
N ALA A 124 -3.26 -7.51 -8.85
CA ALA A 124 -2.35 -6.48 -8.39
C ALA A 124 -1.86 -5.65 -9.59
N ALA A 125 -1.41 -4.43 -9.32
CA ALA A 125 -0.84 -3.52 -10.31
C ALA A 125 0.41 -2.85 -9.74
N THR A 126 1.33 -2.45 -10.63
CA THR A 126 2.54 -1.68 -10.27
C THR A 126 2.36 -0.19 -10.50
N SER A 127 1.33 0.20 -11.25
CA SER A 127 1.03 1.58 -11.58
C SER A 127 -0.27 2.02 -10.91
N PRO A 128 -0.27 3.21 -10.30
CA PRO A 128 -1.50 3.78 -9.75
C PRO A 128 -2.55 4.07 -10.81
N VAL A 129 -2.12 4.37 -12.04
CA VAL A 129 -3.03 4.64 -13.16
C VAL A 129 -3.81 3.38 -13.49
N SER A 130 -3.13 2.23 -13.54
CA SER A 130 -3.76 0.93 -13.78
C SER A 130 -4.72 0.54 -12.65
N ALA A 131 -4.32 0.76 -11.39
CA ALA A 131 -5.17 0.54 -10.22
C ALA A 131 -6.44 1.40 -10.27
N ARG A 132 -6.28 2.70 -10.59
CA ARG A 132 -7.40 3.64 -10.75
C ARG A 132 -8.33 3.22 -11.88
N LEU A 133 -7.79 2.83 -13.04
CA LEU A 133 -8.60 2.36 -14.16
C LEU A 133 -9.39 1.11 -13.78
N GLY A 134 -8.76 0.15 -13.10
CA GLY A 134 -9.43 -1.05 -12.58
C GLY A 134 -10.61 -0.71 -11.68
N ARG A 135 -10.42 0.23 -10.73
CA ARG A 135 -11.48 0.71 -9.84
C ARG A 135 -12.63 1.38 -10.59
N VAL A 136 -12.33 2.25 -11.56
CA VAL A 136 -13.37 2.93 -12.37
C VAL A 136 -14.19 1.89 -13.15
N LEU A 137 -13.55 0.88 -13.74
CA LEU A 137 -14.24 -0.18 -14.45
C LEU A 137 -15.14 -1.02 -13.53
N GLU A 138 -14.70 -1.29 -12.30
CA GLU A 138 -15.52 -2.00 -11.30
C GLU A 138 -16.72 -1.17 -10.83
N GLN A 139 -16.52 0.13 -10.59
CA GLN A 139 -17.61 1.06 -10.27
C GLN A 139 -18.68 1.04 -11.37
N LEU A 140 -18.26 1.08 -12.64
CA LEU A 140 -19.19 1.06 -13.77
C LEU A 140 -19.94 -0.27 -13.91
N ARG A 141 -19.30 -1.39 -13.56
CA ARG A 141 -19.89 -2.74 -13.69
C ARG A 141 -20.75 -3.15 -12.52
N TYR A 142 -20.34 -2.80 -11.30
CA TYR A 142 -20.89 -3.37 -10.07
C TYR A 142 -21.49 -2.31 -9.12
N GLY A 143 -21.38 -1.02 -9.43
CA GLY A 143 -21.92 0.08 -8.61
C GLY A 143 -21.13 0.39 -7.34
N THR A 144 -20.42 -0.59 -6.78
CA THR A 144 -19.53 -0.44 -5.62
C THR A 144 -18.18 -1.10 -5.92
N PRO A 145 -17.09 -0.34 -6.07
CA PRO A 145 -15.79 -0.90 -6.34
C PRO A 145 -15.21 -1.51 -5.07
N ARG A 146 -14.50 -2.62 -5.23
CA ARG A 146 -13.78 -3.26 -4.14
C ARG A 146 -12.56 -2.42 -3.73
N PRO A 147 -12.03 -2.59 -2.51
CA PRO A 147 -10.90 -1.80 -2.03
C PRO A 147 -9.66 -2.09 -2.87
N TRP A 148 -9.03 -1.01 -3.33
CA TRP A 148 -7.66 -1.02 -3.84
C TRP A 148 -6.76 -0.43 -2.77
N VAL A 149 -5.74 -1.17 -2.32
CA VAL A 149 -4.79 -0.74 -1.28
C VAL A 149 -3.43 -0.52 -1.93
N THR A 150 -2.86 0.67 -1.75
CA THR A 150 -1.44 0.89 -2.04
C THR A 150 -0.65 0.43 -0.83
N VAL A 151 0.34 -0.42 -1.08
CA VAL A 151 1.25 -0.96 -0.07
C VAL A 151 2.65 -0.54 -0.47
N GLY A 152 3.45 -0.08 0.48
CA GLY A 152 4.86 0.10 0.20
C GLY A 152 5.77 0.15 1.42
N ILE A 153 7.02 -0.21 1.19
CA ILE A 153 8.13 -0.17 2.12
C ILE A 153 9.25 0.71 1.56
N ALA A 154 9.79 1.59 2.39
CA ALA A 154 11.03 2.30 2.17
C ALA A 154 12.10 1.75 3.11
N ALA A 155 13.25 1.36 2.55
CA ALA A 155 14.42 0.91 3.31
C ALA A 155 15.70 1.45 2.67
N THR A 156 16.84 1.26 3.34
CA THR A 156 18.17 1.70 2.88
C THR A 156 18.75 0.84 1.76
N ASP A 157 18.21 -0.38 1.57
CA ASP A 157 18.73 -1.36 0.61
C ASP A 157 17.59 -2.18 -0.01
N GLU A 158 17.81 -2.68 -1.23
CA GLU A 158 16.81 -3.45 -1.98
C GLU A 158 16.43 -4.78 -1.31
N PRO A 159 17.36 -5.60 -0.77
CA PRO A 159 17.01 -6.84 -0.10
C PRO A 159 16.05 -6.62 1.07
N SER A 160 16.31 -5.62 1.91
CA SER A 160 15.44 -5.28 3.04
C SER A 160 14.09 -4.75 2.57
N ALA A 161 14.06 -3.86 1.57
CA ALA A 161 12.81 -3.33 1.02
C ALA A 161 11.92 -4.46 0.47
N LEU A 162 12.49 -5.38 -0.32
CA LEU A 162 11.75 -6.51 -0.91
C LEU A 162 11.27 -7.53 0.14
N ALA A 163 12.12 -7.88 1.10
CA ALA A 163 11.77 -8.88 2.12
C ALA A 163 10.60 -8.38 2.98
N LEU A 164 10.67 -7.12 3.43
CA LEU A 164 9.62 -6.49 4.21
C LEU A 164 8.35 -6.27 3.40
N GLU A 165 8.47 -5.83 2.14
CA GLU A 165 7.32 -5.64 1.25
C GLU A 165 6.60 -6.97 1.03
N ARG A 166 7.33 -8.06 0.78
CA ARG A 166 6.73 -9.38 0.60
C ARG A 166 5.88 -9.79 1.82
N THR A 167 6.39 -9.57 3.03
CA THR A 167 5.64 -9.86 4.26
C THR A 167 4.40 -8.98 4.37
N LEU A 168 4.54 -7.66 4.18
CA LEU A 168 3.42 -6.73 4.31
C LEU A 168 2.34 -6.96 3.25
N VAL A 169 2.73 -7.24 2.00
CA VAL A 169 1.81 -7.61 0.91
C VAL A 169 1.03 -8.86 1.28
N GLY A 170 1.68 -9.88 1.87
CA GLY A 170 1.00 -11.10 2.31
C GLY A 170 -0.09 -10.83 3.36
N GLU A 171 0.20 -9.99 4.35
CA GLU A 171 -0.76 -9.59 5.39
C GLU A 171 -1.95 -8.81 4.80
N VAL A 172 -1.68 -7.83 3.94
CA VAL A 172 -2.72 -7.02 3.31
C VAL A 172 -3.56 -7.84 2.33
N GLU A 173 -2.95 -8.79 1.62
CA GLU A 173 -3.65 -9.70 0.72
C GLU A 173 -4.62 -10.62 1.49
N HIS A 174 -4.17 -11.16 2.62
CA HIS A 174 -5.03 -11.95 3.49
C HIS A 174 -6.21 -11.12 4.01
N TRP A 175 -5.96 -9.89 4.44
CA TRP A 175 -7.02 -8.95 4.84
C TRP A 175 -8.02 -8.67 3.70
N LEU A 176 -7.53 -8.41 2.48
CA LEU A 176 -8.37 -8.15 1.29
C LEU A 176 -9.28 -9.34 0.96
N GLN A 177 -8.78 -10.56 1.08
CA GLN A 177 -9.56 -11.78 0.84
C GLN A 177 -10.62 -12.00 1.91
N ASN A 178 -10.30 -11.73 3.17
CA ASN A 178 -11.25 -11.80 4.28
C ASN A 178 -12.36 -10.76 4.12
N ALA A 179 -12.01 -9.52 3.76
CA ALA A 179 -12.96 -8.46 3.47
C ALA A 179 -13.92 -8.85 2.33
N ALA A 180 -13.39 -9.37 1.22
CA ALA A 180 -14.19 -9.83 0.08
C ALA A 180 -15.11 -11.02 0.45
N SER A 181 -14.66 -11.92 1.33
CA SER A 181 -15.45 -13.06 1.77
C SER A 181 -16.61 -12.65 2.69
N GLN A 182 -16.40 -11.64 3.53
CA GLN A 182 -17.46 -11.09 4.38
C GLN A 182 -18.54 -10.39 3.57
N GLU A 183 -18.16 -9.65 2.51
CA GLU A 183 -19.10 -9.02 1.59
C GLU A 183 -20.00 -10.06 0.89
N ARG A 184 -19.42 -11.16 0.42
CA ARG A 184 -20.18 -12.27 -0.21
C ARG A 184 -21.15 -12.99 0.73
N ARG A 185 -20.96 -12.93 2.05
CA ARG A 185 -21.89 -13.54 3.03
C ARG A 185 -23.07 -12.65 3.38
N ARG A 186 -23.00 -11.36 3.06
CA ARG A 186 -24.04 -10.36 3.34
C ARG A 186 -25.06 -10.21 2.21
N HIS A 187 -24.76 -10.79 1.04
CA HIS A 187 -25.57 -10.78 -0.18
C HIS A 187 -25.92 -12.21 -0.57
#